data_AF-A0AAW9KIX4-F1
#
_entry.id   AF-A0AAW9KIX4-F1
#
_cell.length_a   1.000
_cell.length_b   1.000
_cell.length_c   1.000
_cell.angle_alpha   90.00
_cell.angle_beta   90.00
_cell.angle_gamma   90.00
#
_symmetry.space_group_name_H-M   'P 1'
#
loop_
_entity.id
_entity.type
_entity.pdbx_description
1 polymer ?
#
loop_
_entity_poly.entity_id
_entity_poly.type
_entity_poly.pdbx_seq_one_letter_code
_entity_poly.pdbx_strand_id
1 'polypeptide(L)'
;MNIKRNILLNPGPATTTDTVKLAQVVPDICPRESEFGDVMEFVSKELTLFVGPLEEYTTVLFGGSGTAAVEAMISSVVGDGTILIVNNGAYGQRMCEIAESYGISFIEFKSSPINSIDLE
;
A
#
# COMPACT_ATOMS: atom_id res chain seq x y z
N MET A 1 -28.20 7.41 13.61
CA MET A 1 -27.92 7.75 12.19
C MET A 1 -28.45 6.62 11.31
N ASN A 2 -29.19 6.93 10.25
CA ASN A 2 -29.53 5.94 9.23
C ASN A 2 -28.52 6.08 8.08
N ILE A 3 -27.59 5.14 7.96
CA ILE A 3 -26.54 5.17 6.94
C ILE A 3 -27.03 4.43 5.70
N LYS A 4 -27.07 5.12 4.55
CA LYS A 4 -27.43 4.49 3.28
C LYS A 4 -26.38 3.45 2.88
N ARG A 5 -26.82 2.21 2.61
CA ARG A 5 -25.96 1.14 2.08
C ARG A 5 -25.96 1.16 0.55
N ASN A 6 -24.90 1.70 -0.05
CA ASN A 6 -24.63 1.54 -1.48
C ASN A 6 -23.80 0.27 -1.71
N ILE A 7 -24.16 -0.55 -2.71
CA ILE A 7 -23.35 -1.70 -3.12
C ILE A 7 -22.38 -1.24 -4.20
N LEU A 8 -21.13 -1.04 -3.79
CA LEU A 8 -20.02 -0.67 -4.65
C LEU A 8 -19.39 -1.91 -5.30
N LEU A 9 -19.37 -1.95 -6.64
CA LEU A 9 -18.82 -3.04 -7.47
C LEU A 9 -17.50 -2.63 -8.17
N ASN A 10 -16.84 -1.58 -7.68
CA ASN A 10 -15.52 -1.15 -8.11
C ASN A 10 -14.42 -1.77 -7.22
N PRO A 11 -13.16 -1.84 -7.67
CA PRO A 11 -12.06 -2.49 -6.94
C PRO A 11 -11.54 -1.69 -5.74
N GLY A 12 -12.16 -0.55 -5.40
CA GLY A 12 -11.74 0.30 -4.30
C GLY A 12 -12.09 1.77 -4.51
N PRO A 13 -12.51 2.50 -3.45
CA PRO A 13 -12.99 1.99 -2.16
C PRO A 13 -14.26 1.12 -2.33
N ALA A 14 -14.44 0.10 -1.49
CA ALA A 14 -15.58 -0.82 -1.54
C ALA A 14 -16.63 -0.51 -0.45
N THR A 15 -17.75 -1.24 -0.46
CA THR A 15 -18.81 -1.11 0.56
C THR A 15 -18.29 -1.53 1.94
N THR A 16 -18.38 -0.67 2.94
CA THR A 16 -17.92 -0.96 4.32
C THR A 16 -19.09 -1.30 5.27
N THR A 17 -18.79 -1.93 6.40
CA THR A 17 -19.73 -2.10 7.52
C THR A 17 -20.00 -0.75 8.21
N ASP A 18 -21.07 -0.65 8.98
CA ASP A 18 -21.38 0.60 9.70
C ASP A 18 -20.49 0.78 10.93
N THR A 19 -20.03 -0.32 11.54
CA THR A 19 -19.05 -0.28 12.65
C THR A 19 -17.73 0.37 12.22
N VAL A 20 -17.21 0.03 11.04
CA VAL A 20 -15.98 0.65 10.49
C VAL A 20 -16.19 2.13 10.15
N LYS A 21 -17.39 2.53 9.69
CA LYS A 21 -17.69 3.95 9.47
C LYS A 21 -17.68 4.73 10.79
N LEU A 22 -18.31 4.18 11.83
CA LEU A 22 -18.44 4.84 13.13
C LEU A 22 -17.12 4.83 13.94
N ALA A 23 -16.18 3.93 13.64
CA ALA A 23 -14.86 3.92 14.26
C ALA A 23 -14.03 5.20 14.02
N GLN A 24 -14.40 6.02 13.03
CA GLN A 24 -13.77 7.32 12.76
C GLN A 24 -14.23 8.41 13.73
N VAL A 25 -15.36 8.21 14.43
CA VAL A 25 -15.94 9.20 15.35
C VAL A 25 -15.43 8.92 16.75
N VAL A 26 -14.31 9.55 17.10
CA VAL A 26 -13.63 9.41 18.39
C VAL A 26 -13.28 10.81 18.94
N PRO A 27 -13.01 10.95 20.26
CA PRO A 27 -12.51 12.20 20.80
C PRO A 27 -11.19 12.62 20.14
N ASP A 28 -10.95 13.93 20.06
CA ASP A 28 -9.68 14.47 19.58
C ASP A 28 -8.51 13.99 20.47
N ILE A 29 -7.40 13.61 19.83
CA ILE A 29 -6.17 13.18 20.51
C ILE A 29 -4.96 13.75 19.76
N CYS A 30 -3.95 14.18 20.51
CA CYS A 30 -2.67 14.55 19.92
C CYS A 30 -1.94 13.26 19.46
N PRO A 31 -1.49 13.16 18.20
CA PRO A 31 -0.87 11.93 17.67
C PRO A 31 0.52 11.63 18.27
N ARG A 32 1.01 12.49 19.17
CA ARG A 32 2.26 12.29 19.92
C ARG A 32 2.04 11.67 21.30
N GLU A 33 0.79 11.51 21.74
CA GLU A 33 0.47 10.82 23.00
C GLU A 33 0.73 9.31 22.88
N SER A 34 1.07 8.68 24.00
CA SER A 34 1.33 7.24 24.10
C SER A 34 0.19 6.40 23.54
N GLU A 35 -1.04 6.78 23.82
CA GLU A 35 -2.24 6.05 23.46
C GLU A 35 -2.43 5.98 21.94
N PHE A 36 -2.03 7.02 21.21
CA PHE A 36 -2.02 6.99 19.75
C PHE A 36 -0.84 6.13 19.23
N GLY A 37 0.30 6.18 19.91
CA GLY A 37 1.45 5.31 19.65
C GLY A 37 1.10 3.82 19.78
N ASP A 38 0.39 3.44 20.85
CA ASP A 38 -0.08 2.08 21.09
C ASP A 38 -1.02 1.60 19.99
N VAL A 39 -1.91 2.48 19.50
CA VAL A 39 -2.79 2.17 18.36
C VAL A 39 -1.97 1.95 17.08
N MET A 40 -0.97 2.79 16.81
CA MET A 40 -0.08 2.65 15.64
C MET A 40 0.74 1.36 15.70
N GLU A 41 1.24 0.98 16.88
CA GLU A 41 1.97 -0.26 17.10
C GLU A 41 1.07 -1.48 16.91
N PHE A 42 -0.13 -1.45 17.50
CA PHE A 42 -1.13 -2.50 17.34
C PHE A 42 -1.47 -2.72 15.86
N VAL A 43 -1.81 -1.65 15.13
CA VAL A 43 -2.13 -1.73 13.70
C VAL A 43 -0.95 -2.30 12.91
N SER A 44 0.28 -1.85 13.17
CA SER A 44 1.46 -2.36 12.48
C SER A 44 1.69 -3.86 12.72
N LYS A 45 1.51 -4.34 13.96
CA LYS A 45 1.66 -5.77 14.30
C LYS A 45 0.58 -6.63 13.66
N GLU A 46 -0.68 -6.24 13.79
CA GLU A 46 -1.81 -6.99 13.22
C GLU A 46 -1.75 -7.04 11.68
N LEU A 47 -1.35 -5.94 11.03
CA LEU A 47 -1.14 -5.94 9.58
C LEU A 47 -0.02 -6.89 9.15
N THR A 48 1.08 -6.92 9.92
CA THR A 48 2.20 -7.83 9.63
C THR A 48 1.76 -9.29 9.74
N LEU A 49 0.96 -9.64 10.76
CA LEU A 49 0.46 -10.99 10.98
C LEU A 49 -0.45 -11.52 9.85
N PHE A 50 -1.05 -10.66 9.04
CA PHE A 50 -1.78 -11.11 7.84
C PHE A 50 -0.85 -11.62 6.72
N VAL A 51 0.43 -11.24 6.74
CA VAL A 51 1.39 -11.50 5.66
C VAL A 51 2.51 -12.45 6.10
N GLY A 52 2.95 -12.38 7.37
CA GLY A 52 4.07 -13.20 7.85
C GLY A 52 4.33 -13.10 9.36
N PRO A 53 5.33 -13.85 9.87
CA PRO A 53 5.72 -13.85 11.28
C PRO A 53 6.38 -12.52 11.71
N LEU A 54 6.12 -12.08 12.95
CA LEU A 54 6.63 -10.81 13.49
C LEU A 54 8.15 -10.82 13.73
N GLU A 55 8.76 -12.00 13.78
CA GLU A 55 10.18 -12.18 14.00
C GLU A 55 11.01 -11.80 12.76
N GLU A 56 10.42 -11.88 11.57
CA GLU A 56 11.09 -11.65 10.28
C GLU A 56 10.56 -10.42 9.53
N TYR A 57 9.31 -10.03 9.79
CA TYR A 57 8.62 -8.97 9.07
C TYR A 57 8.19 -7.82 9.97
N THR A 58 8.04 -6.63 9.39
CA THR A 58 7.48 -5.45 10.06
C THR A 58 6.64 -4.63 9.08
N THR A 59 5.83 -3.73 9.61
CA THR A 59 4.99 -2.80 8.84
C THR A 59 5.40 -1.37 9.13
N VAL A 60 5.56 -0.57 8.08
CA VAL A 60 5.76 0.89 8.17
C VAL A 60 4.53 1.58 7.59
N LEU A 61 3.89 2.43 8.39
CA LEU A 61 2.66 3.12 8.02
C LEU A 61 2.95 4.51 7.44
N PHE A 62 2.29 4.82 6.31
CA PHE A 62 2.35 6.13 5.67
C PHE A 62 0.94 6.69 5.46
N GLY A 63 0.77 7.99 5.67
CA GLY A 63 -0.45 8.72 5.30
C GLY A 63 -0.51 8.94 3.79
N GLY A 64 -1.01 7.97 3.03
CA GLY A 64 -1.08 8.06 1.58
C GLY A 64 -1.90 6.94 0.93
N SER A 65 -2.01 6.98 -0.40
CA SER A 65 -2.64 5.91 -1.17
C SER A 65 -1.68 4.73 -1.37
N GLY A 66 -2.17 3.62 -1.96
CA GLY A 66 -1.29 2.52 -2.35
C GLY A 66 -0.18 2.92 -3.34
N THR A 67 -0.39 3.95 -4.17
CA THR A 67 0.68 4.47 -5.04
C THR A 67 1.79 5.14 -4.23
N ALA A 68 1.44 5.86 -3.16
CA ALA A 68 2.44 6.46 -2.27
C ALA A 68 3.27 5.40 -1.55
N ALA A 69 2.67 4.25 -1.19
CA ALA A 69 3.41 3.13 -0.61
C ALA A 69 4.40 2.51 -1.62
N VAL A 70 4.00 2.34 -2.89
CA VAL A 70 4.88 1.85 -3.96
C VAL A 70 6.03 2.82 -4.23
N GLU A 71 5.74 4.12 -4.28
CA GLU A 71 6.74 5.18 -4.44
C GLU A 71 7.75 5.20 -3.28
N ALA A 72 7.28 5.09 -2.04
CA ALA A 72 8.13 4.98 -0.86
C ALA A 72 9.06 3.75 -0.95
N MET A 73 8.56 2.59 -1.39
CA MET A 73 9.39 1.41 -1.58
C MET A 73 10.48 1.66 -2.63
N ILE A 74 10.09 2.06 -3.85
CA ILE A 74 11.03 2.25 -4.97
C ILE A 74 12.11 3.28 -4.63
N SER A 75 11.73 4.41 -4.03
CA SER A 75 12.66 5.49 -3.69
C SER A 75 13.55 5.21 -2.47
N SER A 76 13.26 4.19 -1.66
CA SER A 76 13.99 3.96 -0.40
C SER A 76 14.87 2.70 -0.39
N VAL A 77 14.51 1.64 -1.12
CA VAL A 77 15.16 0.32 -0.92
C VAL A 77 16.20 -0.05 -1.99
N VAL A 78 16.21 0.65 -3.11
CA VAL A 78 16.98 0.24 -4.30
C VAL A 78 18.45 0.65 -4.21
N GLY A 79 18.75 1.75 -3.51
CA GLY A 79 20.10 2.33 -3.44
C GLY A 79 20.65 2.66 -4.83
N ASP A 80 21.92 2.32 -5.07
CA ASP A 80 22.59 2.48 -6.38
C ASP A 80 22.32 1.30 -7.34
N GLY A 81 21.40 0.40 -6.99
CA GLY A 81 21.04 -0.76 -7.77
C GLY A 81 20.23 -0.45 -9.04
N THR A 82 19.88 -1.49 -9.78
CA THR A 82 18.95 -1.42 -10.91
C THR A 82 17.74 -2.29 -10.64
N ILE A 83 16.54 -1.74 -10.82
CA ILE A 83 15.27 -2.45 -10.62
C ILE A 83 14.88 -3.21 -11.90
N LEU A 84 14.46 -4.46 -11.79
CA LEU A 84 13.68 -5.09 -12.86
C LEU A 84 12.19 -4.85 -12.60
N ILE A 85 11.53 -4.07 -13.47
CA ILE A 85 10.10 -3.77 -13.35
C ILE A 85 9.32 -4.62 -14.35
N VAL A 86 8.48 -5.52 -13.83
CA VAL A 86 7.52 -6.26 -14.65
C VAL A 86 6.34 -5.35 -14.96
N ASN A 87 6.22 -4.92 -16.21
CA ASN A 87 5.12 -4.10 -16.69
C ASN A 87 4.12 -4.94 -17.48
N ASN A 88 3.08 -5.41 -16.79
CA ASN A 88 1.92 -6.09 -17.36
C ASN A 88 0.63 -5.28 -17.19
N GLY A 89 0.72 -3.94 -17.09
CA GLY A 89 -0.47 -3.10 -16.95
C GLY A 89 -0.21 -1.80 -16.19
N ALA A 90 -1.31 -1.14 -15.81
CA ALA A 90 -1.25 0.23 -15.29
C ALA A 90 -0.38 0.43 -14.03
N TYR A 91 -0.25 -0.60 -13.19
CA TYR A 91 0.59 -0.51 -11.97
C TYR A 91 2.08 -0.61 -12.29
N GLY A 92 2.49 -1.53 -13.17
CA GLY A 92 3.88 -1.66 -13.61
C GLY A 92 4.34 -0.43 -14.38
N GLN A 93 3.49 0.09 -15.28
CA GLN A 93 3.73 1.35 -15.97
C GLN A 93 3.98 2.50 -14.99
N ARG A 94 3.18 2.58 -13.93
CA ARG A 94 3.35 3.60 -12.89
C ARG A 94 4.65 3.43 -12.09
N MET A 95 5.09 2.19 -11.85
CA MET A 95 6.39 1.92 -11.21
C MET A 95 7.55 2.41 -12.09
N CYS A 96 7.47 2.24 -13.42
CA CYS A 96 8.45 2.81 -14.36
C CYS A 96 8.46 4.35 -14.28
N GLU A 97 7.30 5.00 -14.32
CA GLU A 97 7.18 6.47 -14.21
C GLU A 97 7.77 7.01 -12.89
N ILE A 98 7.57 6.30 -11.79
CA ILE A 98 8.18 6.63 -10.48
C ILE A 98 9.71 6.51 -10.58
N ALA A 99 10.24 5.39 -11.08
CA ALA A 99 11.68 5.17 -11.20
C ALA A 99 12.34 6.24 -12.09
N GLU A 100 11.73 6.56 -13.23
CA GLU A 100 12.17 7.65 -14.13
C GLU A 100 12.20 9.00 -13.41
N SER A 101 11.14 9.35 -12.67
CA SER A 101 11.02 10.64 -11.96
C SER A 101 12.11 10.83 -10.91
N TYR A 102 12.53 9.74 -10.26
CA TYR A 102 13.61 9.75 -9.26
C TYR A 102 15.01 9.54 -9.86
N GLY A 103 15.14 9.31 -11.17
CA GLY A 103 16.41 8.99 -11.81
C GLY A 103 16.99 7.65 -11.38
N ILE A 104 16.15 6.71 -10.94
CA ILE A 104 16.57 5.37 -10.51
C ILE A 104 16.71 4.48 -11.74
N SER A 105 17.83 3.76 -11.83
CA SER A 105 18.07 2.82 -12.93
C SER A 105 17.06 1.67 -12.87
N PHE A 106 16.41 1.37 -14.00
CA PHE A 106 15.54 0.21 -14.11
C PHE A 106 15.59 -0.42 -15.51
N ILE A 107 15.23 -1.69 -15.57
CA ILE A 107 14.97 -2.46 -16.78
C ILE A 107 13.48 -2.78 -16.79
N GLU A 108 12.80 -2.43 -17.87
CA GLU A 108 11.39 -2.75 -18.06
C GLU A 108 11.22 -4.09 -18.76
N PHE A 109 10.53 -5.03 -18.10
CA PHE A 109 10.06 -6.27 -18.71
C PHE A 109 8.58 -6.13 -19.07
N LYS A 110 8.28 -5.86 -20.35
CA LYS A 110 6.90 -5.73 -20.84
C LYS A 110 6.26 -7.10 -21.05
N SER A 111 5.06 -7.29 -20.53
CA SER A 111 4.25 -8.49 -20.76
C SER A 111 2.76 -8.18 -20.91
N SER A 112 1.98 -9.19 -21.31
CA SER A 112 0.55 -9.04 -21.59
C SER A 112 -0.24 -8.72 -20.31
N PRO A 113 -1.23 -7.80 -20.35
CA PRO A 113 -2.08 -7.51 -19.21
C PRO A 113 -3.16 -8.56 -18.95
N ILE A 114 -3.35 -9.50 -19.88
CA ILE A 114 -4.42 -10.52 -19.82
C ILE A 114 -3.89 -11.96 -19.83
N ASN A 115 -2.62 -12.15 -20.16
CA ASN A 115 -1.98 -13.48 -20.14
C ASN A 115 -0.98 -13.55 -19.00
N SER A 116 -0.64 -14.76 -18.57
CA SER A 116 0.45 -14.98 -17.61
C SER A 116 1.79 -14.49 -18.15
N ILE A 117 2.69 -14.15 -17.22
CA ILE A 117 4.09 -13.86 -17.53
C ILE A 117 4.76 -15.14 -18.06
N ASP A 118 5.54 -15.01 -19.13
CA ASP A 118 6.40 -16.08 -19.62
C ASP A 118 7.67 -16.16 -18.75
N LEU A 119 7.96 -17.35 -18.24
CA LEU A 119 9.07 -17.59 -17.30
C LEU A 119 10.23 -18.36 -17.95
N GLU A 120 10.09 -18.79 -19.20
CA GLU A 120 11.11 -19.48 -19.99
C GLU A 120 11.88 -18.50 -20.90
#